data_AF-A0A956JEZ2-F1
#
_entry.id   AF-A0A956JEZ2-F1
#
_cell.length_a   1.000
_cell.length_b   1.000
_cell.length_c   1.000
_cell.angle_alpha   90.00
_cell.angle_beta   90.00
_cell.angle_gamma   90.00
#
_symmetry.space_group_name_H-M   'P 1'
#
loop_
_entity.id
_entity.type
_entity.pdbx_description
1 polymer ?
#
loop_
_entity_poly.entity_id
_entity_poly.type
_entity_poly.pdbx_seq_one_letter_code
_entity_poly.pdbx_strand_id
1 'polypeptide(L)'
;MAKLQATEFELVEPRFVSIRPRGRLVVDEATVLMELVTNAVGHEPFFLFEVFMADVDGADPEARRAIAQGLRALPDRAIAFIGCSFSQKILAKLVVTAVSMMGQSGNSIAFFDEQERARQWLRDYAAKAQAKQGK
;
A
#
# COMPACT_ATOMS: atom_id res chain seq x y z
N MET A 1 -5.11 21.00 -8.18
CA MET A 1 -4.96 20.07 -7.06
C MET A 1 -6.18 19.17 -7.04
N ALA A 2 -6.06 17.92 -7.49
CA ALA A 2 -7.12 16.92 -7.32
C ALA A 2 -7.16 16.55 -5.83
N LYS A 3 -8.35 16.61 -5.21
CA LYS A 3 -8.55 16.19 -3.81
C LYS A 3 -8.91 14.71 -3.78
N LEU A 4 -8.28 13.95 -2.90
CA LEU A 4 -8.83 12.66 -2.46
C LEU A 4 -10.15 12.96 -1.75
N GLN A 5 -11.28 12.50 -2.30
CA GLN A 5 -12.58 12.72 -1.68
C GLN A 5 -12.91 11.64 -0.63
N ALA A 6 -12.40 10.42 -0.80
CA ALA A 6 -12.75 9.29 0.04
C ALA A 6 -11.55 8.61 0.72
N THR A 7 -10.32 9.03 0.41
CA THR A 7 -9.10 8.44 0.98
C THR A 7 -8.37 9.44 1.87
N GLU A 8 -8.13 9.06 3.12
CA GLU A 8 -7.15 9.77 3.98
C GLU A 8 -5.75 9.26 3.67
N PHE A 9 -4.79 10.19 3.61
CA PHE A 9 -3.37 9.91 3.39
C PHE A 9 -2.55 10.66 4.43
N GLU A 10 -1.63 9.95 5.07
CA GLU A 10 -0.71 10.50 6.06
C GLU A 10 0.70 9.91 5.85
N LEU A 11 1.72 10.76 5.88
CA LEU A 11 3.11 10.33 6.04
C LEU A 11 3.44 10.40 7.54
N VAL A 12 3.48 9.24 8.19
CA VAL A 12 3.59 9.10 9.65
C VAL A 12 5.01 9.39 10.12
N GLU A 13 5.98 8.79 9.43
CA GLU A 13 7.42 8.91 9.66
C GLU A 13 8.13 8.86 8.30
N PRO A 14 9.43 9.22 8.19
CA PRO A 14 10.19 8.97 6.98
C PRO A 14 10.01 7.51 6.55
N ARG A 15 9.57 7.30 5.30
CA ARG A 15 9.28 5.97 4.72
C ARG A 15 8.06 5.24 5.27
N PHE A 16 7.18 5.86 6.06
CA PHE A 16 5.96 5.21 6.54
C PHE A 16 4.71 5.98 6.10
N VAL A 17 3.98 5.40 5.15
CA VAL A 17 2.69 5.90 4.66
C VAL A 17 1.53 5.15 5.33
N SER A 18 0.52 5.89 5.77
CA SER A 18 -0.76 5.39 6.25
C SER A 18 -1.88 5.87 5.33
N ILE A 19 -2.72 4.94 4.87
CA ILE A 19 -3.91 5.30 4.08
C ILE A 19 -5.18 4.65 4.63
N ARG A 20 -6.26 5.42 4.60
CA ARG A 20 -7.61 4.96 4.93
C ARG A 20 -8.58 5.30 3.79
N PRO A 21 -8.60 4.48 2.73
CA PRO A 21 -9.63 4.56 1.70
C PRO A 21 -11.01 4.25 2.27
N ARG A 22 -12.04 4.90 1.73
CA ARG A 22 -13.45 4.68 2.07
C ARG A 22 -14.30 4.57 0.82
N GLY A 23 -15.39 3.82 0.89
CA GLY A 23 -16.30 3.58 -0.22
C GLY A 23 -15.64 2.79 -1.35
N ARG A 24 -16.09 3.02 -2.58
CA ARG A 24 -15.57 2.36 -3.77
C ARG A 24 -14.43 3.18 -4.38
N LEU A 25 -13.28 2.55 -4.56
CA LEU A 25 -12.13 3.14 -5.24
C LEU A 25 -12.34 3.19 -6.75
N VAL A 26 -12.29 4.40 -7.29
CA VAL A 26 -12.38 4.70 -8.73
C VAL A 26 -11.02 5.10 -9.31
N VAL A 27 -10.89 5.10 -10.63
CA VAL A 27 -9.60 5.27 -11.31
C VAL A 27 -8.95 6.64 -11.05
N ASP A 28 -9.73 7.71 -11.02
CA ASP A 28 -9.23 9.06 -10.78
C ASP A 28 -8.61 9.17 -9.37
N GLU A 29 -9.31 8.64 -8.36
CA GLU A 29 -8.82 8.63 -6.98
C GLU A 29 -7.60 7.73 -6.83
N ALA A 30 -7.60 6.55 -7.45
CA ALA A 30 -6.46 5.65 -7.48
C ALA A 30 -5.22 6.31 -8.10
N THR A 31 -5.40 7.06 -9.19
CA THR A 31 -4.29 7.77 -9.87
C THR A 31 -3.70 8.83 -8.95
N VAL A 32 -4.55 9.69 -8.37
CA VAL A 32 -4.13 10.73 -7.43
C VAL A 32 -3.45 10.13 -6.20
N LEU A 33 -3.98 9.04 -5.66
CA LEU A 33 -3.39 8.33 -4.53
C LEU A 33 -1.98 7.82 -4.87
N MET A 34 -1.81 7.20 -6.04
CA MET A 34 -0.51 6.68 -6.44
C MET A 34 0.51 7.80 -6.70
N GLU A 35 0.08 8.95 -7.22
CA GLU A 35 0.94 10.14 -7.33
C GLU A 35 1.40 10.63 -5.96
N LEU A 36 0.49 10.71 -4.98
CA LEU A 36 0.82 11.12 -3.61
C LEU A 36 1.81 10.17 -2.95
N VAL A 37 1.59 8.85 -3.07
CA VAL A 37 2.53 7.84 -2.56
C VAL A 37 3.88 7.99 -3.27
N THR A 38 3.89 8.14 -4.60
CA THR A 38 5.14 8.29 -5.37
C THR A 38 5.93 9.53 -4.96
N ASN A 39 5.26 10.66 -4.77
CA ASN A 39 5.93 11.87 -4.31
C ASN A 39 6.47 11.73 -2.88
N ALA A 40 5.75 11.00 -2.01
CA ALA A 40 6.16 10.82 -0.63
C ALA A 40 7.36 9.87 -0.46
N VAL A 41 7.40 8.76 -1.21
CA VAL A 41 8.37 7.68 -0.96
C VAL A 41 9.15 7.20 -2.18
N GLY A 42 8.93 7.77 -3.37
CA GLY A 42 9.56 7.30 -4.61
C GLY A 42 11.08 7.41 -4.66
N HIS A 43 11.67 8.25 -3.80
CA HIS A 43 13.12 8.43 -3.67
C HIS A 43 13.73 7.56 -2.56
N GLU A 44 12.91 6.84 -1.81
CA GLU A 44 13.38 6.02 -0.69
C GLU A 44 13.84 4.64 -1.16
N PRO A 45 14.83 4.01 -0.53
CA PRO A 45 15.28 2.69 -0.93
C PRO A 45 14.26 1.59 -0.58
N PHE A 46 13.39 1.86 0.41
CA PHE A 46 12.23 1.04 0.75
C PHE A 46 11.21 1.88 1.54
N PHE A 47 9.97 1.40 1.64
CA PHE A 47 8.96 2.02 2.51
C PHE A 47 7.99 1.03 3.16
N LEU A 48 7.27 1.52 4.17
CA LEU A 48 6.25 0.82 4.93
C LEU A 48 4.90 1.43 4.58
N PHE A 49 3.90 0.57 4.43
CA PHE A 49 2.57 0.99 4.01
C PHE A 49 1.53 0.32 4.88
N GLU A 50 0.77 1.09 5.66
CA GLU A 50 -0.43 0.58 6.35
C GLU A 50 -1.69 1.03 5.61
N VAL A 51 -2.61 0.10 5.37
CA VAL A 51 -3.82 0.32 4.56
C VAL A 51 -5.04 -0.17 5.33
N PHE A 52 -5.92 0.74 5.72
CA PHE A 52 -7.19 0.41 6.38
C PHE A 52 -8.27 0.10 5.34
N MET A 53 -8.89 -1.06 5.46
CA MET A 53 -9.82 -1.59 4.45
C MET A 53 -11.25 -1.77 4.97
N ALA A 54 -11.50 -1.47 6.25
CA ALA A 54 -12.79 -1.69 6.90
C ALA A 54 -13.95 -0.96 6.20
N ASP A 55 -13.69 0.24 5.68
CA ASP A 55 -14.69 1.09 5.06
C ASP A 55 -14.67 1.02 3.51
N VAL A 56 -14.01 0.02 2.92
CA VAL A 56 -13.85 -0.10 1.47
C VAL A 56 -14.87 -1.07 0.86
N ASP A 57 -15.71 -0.58 -0.05
CA ASP A 57 -16.74 -1.39 -0.71
C ASP A 57 -16.19 -2.18 -1.92
N GLY A 58 -14.99 -1.82 -2.38
CA GLY A 58 -14.30 -2.47 -3.49
C GLY A 58 -13.47 -1.48 -4.30
N ALA A 59 -12.93 -1.97 -5.42
CA ALA A 59 -12.18 -1.16 -6.36
C ALA A 59 -12.54 -1.55 -7.79
N ASP A 60 -12.82 -0.55 -8.62
CA ASP A 60 -13.12 -0.78 -10.02
C ASP A 60 -11.92 -1.43 -10.75
N PRO A 61 -12.14 -2.19 -11.83
CA PRO A 61 -11.05 -2.81 -12.59
C PRO A 61 -9.95 -1.83 -13.02
N GLU A 62 -10.33 -0.62 -13.45
CA GLU A 62 -9.40 0.43 -13.86
C GLU A 62 -8.62 1.01 -12.66
N ALA A 63 -9.29 1.21 -11.53
CA ALA A 63 -8.64 1.63 -10.28
C ALA A 63 -7.57 0.62 -9.83
N ARG A 64 -7.89 -0.67 -9.87
CA ARG A 64 -6.93 -1.75 -9.56
C ARG A 64 -5.74 -1.75 -10.51
N ARG A 65 -5.97 -1.49 -11.80
CA ARG A 65 -4.90 -1.39 -12.81
C ARG A 65 -4.01 -0.18 -12.54
N ALA A 66 -4.59 0.98 -12.25
CA ALA A 66 -3.84 2.20 -11.89
C ALA A 66 -2.99 1.98 -10.63
N ILE A 67 -3.56 1.36 -9.59
CA ILE A 67 -2.82 0.98 -8.38
C ILE A 67 -1.66 0.04 -8.72
N ALA A 68 -1.89 -1.03 -9.49
CA ALA A 68 -0.85 -1.97 -9.86
C ALA A 68 0.29 -1.31 -10.67
N GLN A 69 -0.04 -0.41 -11.60
CA GLN A 69 0.93 0.35 -12.38
C GLN A 69 1.73 1.31 -11.51
N GLY A 70 1.08 2.04 -10.61
CA GLY A 70 1.76 2.91 -9.65
C GLY A 70 2.69 2.12 -8.74
N LEU A 71 2.21 1.02 -8.13
CA LEU A 71 3.01 0.18 -7.25
C LEU A 71 4.25 -0.38 -7.97
N ARG A 72 4.13 -0.74 -9.25
CA ARG A 72 5.27 -1.22 -10.03
C ARG A 72 6.41 -0.21 -10.11
N ALA A 73 6.12 1.09 -10.12
CA ALA A 73 7.13 2.15 -10.20
C ALA A 73 7.77 2.50 -8.85
N LEU A 74 7.21 1.96 -7.75
CA LEU A 74 7.65 2.30 -6.40
C LEU A 74 8.77 1.37 -5.89
N PRO A 75 9.58 1.83 -4.91
CA PRO A 75 10.60 1.02 -4.25
C PRO A 75 10.05 -0.20 -3.51
N ASP A 76 10.96 -1.05 -3.04
CA ASP A 76 10.64 -2.21 -2.19
C ASP A 76 9.82 -1.80 -0.97
N ARG A 77 8.89 -2.67 -0.57
CA ARG A 77 7.90 -2.30 0.45
C ARG A 77 7.31 -3.46 1.22
N ALA A 78 6.90 -3.14 2.44
CA ALA A 78 5.99 -3.95 3.24
C ALA A 78 4.63 -3.27 3.33
N ILE A 79 3.56 -4.02 3.04
CA ILE A 79 2.19 -3.53 3.08
C ILE A 79 1.41 -4.33 4.13
N ALA A 80 0.90 -3.65 5.14
CA ALA A 80 0.01 -4.20 6.15
C ALA A 80 -1.43 -3.76 5.86
N PHE A 81 -2.26 -4.70 5.44
CA PHE A 81 -3.69 -4.47 5.25
C PHE A 81 -4.45 -4.74 6.56
N ILE A 82 -5.25 -3.78 7.02
CA ILE A 82 -5.93 -3.82 8.31
C ILE A 82 -7.44 -3.84 8.11
N GLY A 83 -8.13 -4.76 8.78
CA GLY A 83 -9.60 -4.85 8.76
C GLY A 83 -10.17 -5.38 7.45
N CYS A 84 -9.41 -6.19 6.70
CA CYS A 84 -9.90 -6.76 5.44
C CYS A 84 -10.97 -7.84 5.66
N SER A 85 -12.06 -7.75 4.91
CA SER A 85 -12.94 -8.89 4.65
C SER A 85 -12.25 -9.95 3.78
N PHE A 86 -12.80 -11.17 3.73
CA PHE A 86 -12.22 -12.25 2.93
C PHE A 86 -12.09 -11.90 1.45
N SER A 87 -13.11 -11.28 0.85
CA SER A 87 -13.10 -10.84 -0.56
C SER A 87 -12.04 -9.77 -0.81
N GLN A 88 -11.87 -8.82 0.10
CA GLN A 88 -10.81 -7.81 0.02
C GLN A 88 -9.41 -8.43 0.11
N LYS A 89 -9.21 -9.43 0.99
CA LYS A 89 -7.92 -10.16 1.08
C LYS A 89 -7.56 -10.82 -0.25
N ILE A 90 -8.54 -11.44 -0.93
CA ILE A 90 -8.34 -12.03 -2.26
C ILE A 90 -7.99 -10.93 -3.27
N LEU A 91 -8.75 -9.84 -3.29
CA LEU A 91 -8.53 -8.75 -4.25
C LEU A 91 -7.15 -8.11 -4.10
N ALA A 92 -6.72 -7.83 -2.87
CA ALA A 92 -5.40 -7.29 -2.57
C ALA A 92 -4.28 -8.24 -3.03
N LYS A 93 -4.41 -9.54 -2.76
CA LYS A 93 -3.47 -10.55 -3.25
C LYS A 93 -3.40 -10.59 -4.77
N LEU A 94 -4.53 -10.52 -5.47
CA LEU A 94 -4.55 -10.50 -6.94
C LEU A 94 -3.80 -9.30 -7.51
N VAL A 95 -4.02 -8.11 -6.94
CA VAL A 95 -3.31 -6.88 -7.36
C VAL A 95 -1.81 -7.03 -7.10
N VAL A 96 -1.41 -7.47 -5.92
CA VAL A 96 0.01 -7.64 -5.56
C VAL A 96 0.69 -8.70 -6.42
N THR A 97 0.02 -9.82 -6.69
CA THR A 97 0.53 -10.86 -7.59
C THR A 97 0.73 -10.29 -9.00
N ALA A 98 -0.20 -9.50 -9.52
CA ALA A 98 -0.03 -8.84 -10.81
C ALA A 98 1.19 -7.90 -10.81
N VAL A 99 1.43 -7.15 -9.73
CA VAL A 99 2.64 -6.33 -9.58
C VAL A 99 3.91 -7.19 -9.60
N SER A 100 3.93 -8.29 -8.87
CA SER A 100 5.09 -9.20 -8.83
C SER A 100 5.36 -9.84 -10.20
N MET A 101 4.32 -10.22 -10.94
CA MET A 101 4.44 -10.75 -12.32
C MET A 101 5.02 -9.74 -13.30
N MET A 102 4.90 -8.44 -13.03
CA MET A 102 5.46 -7.37 -13.85
C MET A 102 6.95 -7.10 -13.58
N GLY A 103 7.63 -7.94 -12.79
CA GLY A 103 9.08 -7.89 -12.58
C GLY A 103 9.52 -7.17 -11.32
N GLN A 104 8.60 -6.80 -10.41
CA GLN A 104 8.96 -6.30 -9.09
C GLN A 104 9.07 -7.44 -8.08
N SER A 105 10.30 -7.78 -7.70
CA SER A 105 10.59 -8.59 -6.51
C SER A 105 10.68 -7.68 -5.29
N GLY A 106 10.03 -8.01 -4.17
CA GLY A 106 10.21 -7.27 -2.91
C GLY A 106 8.95 -6.92 -2.13
N ASN A 107 7.76 -7.14 -2.70
CA ASN A 107 6.49 -6.89 -2.01
C ASN A 107 6.28 -7.90 -0.87
N SER A 108 6.35 -7.44 0.38
CA SER A 108 5.90 -8.21 1.54
C SER A 108 4.51 -7.75 1.93
N ILE A 109 3.52 -8.66 1.93
CA ILE A 109 2.16 -8.33 2.31
C ILE A 109 1.71 -9.16 3.50
N ALA A 110 0.99 -8.54 4.42
CA ALA A 110 0.35 -9.21 5.53
C ALA A 110 -1.02 -8.57 5.83
N PHE A 111 -1.91 -9.39 6.40
CA PHE A 111 -3.28 -9.00 6.74
C PHE A 111 -3.47 -9.10 8.24
N PHE A 112 -4.08 -8.08 8.82
CA PHE A 112 -4.29 -7.97 10.25
C PHE A 112 -5.72 -7.52 10.54
N ASP A 113 -6.22 -7.92 11.70
CA ASP A 113 -7.48 -7.40 12.21
C ASP A 113 -7.24 -6.16 13.11
N GLU A 114 -6.05 -6.06 13.71
CA GLU A 114 -5.65 -5.00 14.65
C GLU A 114 -4.46 -4.19 14.12
N GLN A 115 -4.55 -2.85 14.24
CA GLN A 115 -3.50 -1.92 13.81
C GLN A 115 -2.17 -2.11 14.56
N GLU A 116 -2.22 -2.38 15.87
CA GLU A 116 -1.01 -2.48 16.68
C GLU A 116 -0.11 -3.64 16.21
N ARG A 117 -0.71 -4.79 15.91
CA ARG A 117 0.00 -5.96 15.36
C ARG A 117 0.57 -5.68 13.97
N ALA A 118 -0.19 -4.97 13.13
CA ALA A 118 0.26 -4.55 11.81
C ALA A 118 1.51 -3.65 11.91
N ARG A 119 1.48 -2.66 12.79
CA ARG A 119 2.61 -1.74 13.02
C ARG A 119 3.82 -2.46 13.59
N GLN A 120 3.63 -3.41 14.50
CA GLN A 120 4.75 -4.22 15.00
C GLN A 120 5.42 -5.00 13.88
N TRP A 121 4.65 -5.66 13.02
CA TRP A 121 5.17 -6.39 11.88
C TRP A 121 5.92 -5.50 10.88
N LEU A 122 5.41 -4.29 10.60
CA LEU A 122 6.09 -3.31 9.76
C LEU A 122 7.44 -2.86 10.36
N ARG A 123 7.49 -2.62 11.68
CA ARG A 123 8.74 -2.29 12.38
C ARG A 123 9.76 -3.43 12.30
N ASP A 124 9.32 -4.67 12.49
CA ASP A 124 10.19 -5.85 12.36
C ASP A 124 10.73 -6.00 10.93
N TYR A 125 9.90 -5.69 9.92
CA TYR A 125 10.34 -5.66 8.53
C TYR A 125 11.39 -4.56 8.30
N ALA A 126 11.16 -3.34 8.79
CA ALA A 126 12.08 -2.23 8.66
C ALA A 126 13.45 -2.53 9.27
N ALA A 127 13.48 -3.12 10.48
CA ALA A 127 14.73 -3.54 11.13
C ALA A 127 15.53 -4.53 10.27
N LYS A 128 14.85 -5.50 9.64
CA LYS A 128 15.48 -6.47 8.73
C LYS A 128 15.96 -5.83 7.44
N ALA A 129 15.20 -4.88 6.88
CA ALA A 129 15.56 -4.18 5.65
C ALA A 129 16.81 -3.31 5.87
N GLN A 130 16.87 -2.56 6.97
CA GLN A 130 18.03 -1.75 7.34
C GLN A 130 19.29 -2.61 7.56
N ALA A 131 19.16 -3.76 8.22
CA ALA A 131 20.27 -4.69 8.43
C ALA A 131 20.84 -5.29 7.12
N LYS A 132 20.05 -5.34 6.05
CA LYS A 132 20.51 -5.77 4.71
C LYS A 132 21.21 -4.67 3.92
N GLN A 133 20.93 -3.39 4.20
CA GLN A 133 21.51 -2.23 3.50
C GLN A 133 22.85 -1.78 4.10
N GLY A 134 23.16 -2.17 5.34
CA GLY A 134 24.44 -1.88 5.99
C GLY A 134 25.55 -2.90 5.75
N LYS A 135 25.37 -3.84 4.81
CA LYS A 135 26.37 -4.82 4.36
C LYS A 135 26.81 -4.50 2.95
#